data_AF-A0AAE0MWH2-F1
#
_entry.id   AF-A0AAE0MWH2-F1
#
_cell.length_a   1.000
_cell.length_b   1.000
_cell.length_c   1.000
_cell.angle_alpha   90.00
_cell.angle_beta   90.00
_cell.angle_gamma   90.00
#
_symmetry.space_group_name_H-M   'P 1'
#
loop_
_entity.id
_entity.type
_entity.pdbx_description
1 polymer ?
#
loop_
_entity_poly.entity_id
_entity_poly.type
_entity_poly.pdbx_seq_one_letter_code
_entity_poly.pdbx_strand_id
1 'polypeptide(L)'
;MNCSRLGQPLLHQARYRSRVSSSNAAAISRCLVQGQGPKLPLSFSSPPTHPALRRRFYVQSSVAISNTTSSFHQQLLQSPQAATRTAALEPASSLWPSRSSRASLVPPANHTRHFLVRRYSQSAKMTVNNFTKKHKVTVIGSGNWGTTVAKLVAENCAEHPDTFEKDVQMWVYEENVTLPKDSKHFDASIGEQPQKLTHIINTKHENVKYLPGIPLPHNIVANPSLVDAVKDSSILIFNLPHEFIGNICRQIKDHIAPYARGISCIKGVSVTDDKIELICNYISDALNIYCGALSGANIASEIANEQWCETTIAYNTPVVDRRDENGRPVANGESNGNGGANGHSKQLTPLPLDYPPLDHDEWSLLFSRPYFTVSMVSDIVGVSLAGALKNIVAIACGYVEGHGWNMTAKTAVMRRGMQETIRFANEFFPGQIEPRTFWEESAGWGDMIVSCTSARNWRCSKLAVERNLPIEEVEKTELNGQKLQGISTTREVSSFLRAKGAEERYPVFMAVERIINQEIKVEEIPKLFK
;
A
#
# COMPACT_ATOMS: atom_id res chain seq x y z
N MET A 1 38.14 54.69 -54.07
CA MET A 1 38.33 54.23 -55.47
C MET A 1 37.48 52.99 -55.69
N ASN A 2 36.74 52.95 -56.81
CA ASN A 2 36.07 51.82 -57.51
C ASN A 2 35.57 50.60 -56.70
N CYS A 3 34.26 50.36 -56.62
CA CYS A 3 33.38 49.68 -57.63
C CYS A 3 33.59 48.15 -57.69
N SER A 4 32.57 47.30 -57.69
CA SER A 4 31.23 47.40 -58.31
C SER A 4 30.16 46.63 -57.48
N ARG A 5 28.97 47.18 -57.14
CA ARG A 5 27.66 47.15 -57.86
C ARG A 5 27.04 45.74 -58.02
N LEU A 6 25.72 45.47 -57.96
CA LEU A 6 24.41 46.14 -57.68
C LEU A 6 23.39 44.96 -57.54
N GLY A 7 22.15 45.03 -57.03
CA GLY A 7 21.29 46.09 -56.47
C GLY A 7 19.88 45.50 -56.16
N GLN A 8 19.10 46.16 -55.28
CA GLN A 8 17.69 45.84 -54.98
C GLN A 8 16.72 46.60 -55.94
N PRO A 9 15.43 46.84 -55.59
CA PRO A 9 14.26 45.95 -55.59
C PRO A 9 13.13 46.49 -56.52
N LEU A 10 11.94 45.86 -56.55
CA LEU A 10 10.73 46.53 -57.06
C LEU A 10 9.45 46.19 -56.27
N LEU A 11 8.51 47.14 -56.29
CA LEU A 11 7.25 47.22 -55.54
C LEU A 11 6.07 47.48 -56.50
N HIS A 12 4.85 47.39 -55.98
CA HIS A 12 3.58 47.95 -56.50
C HIS A 12 2.85 47.31 -57.70
N GLN A 13 1.63 46.80 -57.45
CA GLN A 13 0.30 47.39 -57.77
C GLN A 13 -0.80 46.40 -57.28
N ALA A 14 -2.10 46.67 -57.11
CA ALA A 14 -2.92 47.81 -56.66
C ALA A 14 -4.34 47.72 -57.30
N ARG A 15 -5.38 47.41 -56.48
CA ARG A 15 -6.84 47.69 -56.68
C ARG A 15 -7.62 46.97 -57.82
N TYR A 16 -8.74 46.30 -57.47
CA TYR A 16 -10.09 46.90 -57.65
C TYR A 16 -11.22 46.21 -56.84
N ARG A 17 -12.41 46.85 -56.83
CA ARG A 17 -13.66 46.57 -56.06
C ARG A 17 -14.43 45.34 -56.62
N SER A 18 -15.43 44.71 -55.95
CA SER A 18 -16.63 45.32 -55.33
C SER A 18 -17.51 44.40 -54.44
N ARG A 19 -18.21 45.01 -53.45
CA ARG A 19 -19.60 44.80 -52.89
C ARG A 19 -20.16 43.34 -52.77
N VAL A 20 -20.89 42.93 -51.72
CA VAL A 20 -22.12 43.52 -51.12
C VAL A 20 -22.30 43.08 -49.63
N SER A 21 -23.07 43.89 -48.88
CA SER A 21 -23.76 43.78 -47.56
C SER A 21 -24.11 42.38 -46.96
N SER A 22 -24.47 42.17 -45.68
CA SER A 22 -24.55 43.02 -44.45
C SER A 22 -25.03 42.22 -43.21
N SER A 23 -24.73 42.73 -41.99
CA SER A 23 -25.56 42.75 -40.74
C SER A 23 -26.08 41.41 -40.12
N ASN A 24 -26.10 41.14 -38.81
CA ASN A 24 -26.04 41.94 -37.56
C ASN A 24 -25.10 41.25 -36.53
N ALA A 25 -24.37 41.87 -35.59
CA ALA A 25 -24.67 42.96 -34.62
C ALA A 25 -25.60 42.51 -33.46
N ALA A 26 -25.33 42.76 -32.16
CA ALA A 26 -24.20 43.43 -31.51
C ALA A 26 -24.00 43.03 -30.02
N ALA A 27 -22.92 43.56 -29.44
CA ALA A 27 -22.39 43.42 -28.07
C ALA A 27 -23.34 43.58 -26.87
N ILE A 28 -22.90 43.06 -25.73
CA ILE A 28 -23.32 43.47 -24.37
C ILE A 28 -22.09 43.97 -23.61
N SER A 29 -22.23 45.09 -22.90
CA SER A 29 -21.24 45.60 -21.95
C SER A 29 -21.90 46.04 -20.64
N ARG A 30 -21.07 46.16 -19.61
CA ARG A 30 -21.33 46.33 -18.17
C ARG A 30 -22.32 47.44 -17.81
N CYS A 31 -23.07 47.24 -16.72
CA CYS A 31 -23.21 48.25 -15.67
C CYS A 31 -23.64 47.64 -14.30
N LEU A 32 -23.23 48.29 -13.22
CA LEU A 32 -23.61 48.05 -11.81
C LEU A 32 -24.42 49.26 -11.31
N VAL A 33 -25.27 49.09 -10.28
CA VAL A 33 -25.43 49.99 -9.10
C VAL A 33 -26.64 49.60 -8.20
N GLN A 34 -26.33 49.36 -6.90
CA GLN A 34 -27.05 49.59 -5.62
C GLN A 34 -28.59 49.63 -5.47
N GLY A 35 -29.12 49.14 -4.31
CA GLY A 35 -30.35 49.71 -3.71
C GLY A 35 -31.15 48.93 -2.63
N GLN A 36 -30.70 48.92 -1.36
CA GLN A 36 -31.48 48.87 -0.07
C GLN A 36 -32.49 47.72 0.29
N GLY A 37 -32.64 47.44 1.61
CA GLY A 37 -33.61 46.48 2.23
C GLY A 37 -34.88 47.16 2.80
N PRO A 38 -35.54 46.72 3.93
CA PRO A 38 -35.23 45.66 4.91
C PRO A 38 -36.45 44.84 5.49
N LYS A 39 -36.21 44.05 6.57
CA LYS A 39 -37.13 43.54 7.66
C LYS A 39 -37.77 42.11 7.65
N LEU A 40 -37.40 41.39 8.73
CA LEU A 40 -37.96 40.29 9.56
C LEU A 40 -39.50 40.29 9.88
N PRO A 41 -40.11 39.33 10.67
CA PRO A 41 -39.79 37.93 11.07
C PRO A 41 -41.01 36.93 11.11
N LEU A 42 -40.86 35.76 11.80
CA LEU A 42 -41.88 34.86 12.41
C LEU A 42 -42.61 33.82 11.51
N SER A 43 -43.20 32.70 12.00
CA SER A 43 -42.80 31.68 13.02
C SER A 43 -43.85 30.54 13.09
N PHE A 44 -43.44 29.30 13.43
CA PHE A 44 -44.27 28.15 13.91
C PHE A 44 -45.42 27.57 13.05
N SER A 45 -45.35 26.25 12.79
CA SER A 45 -46.25 25.25 13.40
C SER A 45 -45.97 23.80 12.96
N SER A 46 -46.30 22.84 13.83
CA SER A 46 -46.29 21.37 13.65
C SER A 46 -47.10 20.76 14.80
N PRO A 47 -47.55 19.49 14.78
CA PRO A 47 -47.96 18.60 13.67
C PRO A 47 -49.48 18.28 13.80
N PRO A 48 -50.02 17.15 13.28
CA PRO A 48 -50.03 15.90 14.07
C PRO A 48 -49.82 14.60 13.23
N THR A 49 -50.18 13.44 13.79
CA THR A 49 -49.48 12.15 13.61
C THR A 49 -50.28 11.00 12.95
N HIS A 50 -49.53 10.10 12.29
CA HIS A 50 -49.75 8.62 12.23
C HIS A 50 -50.79 8.01 11.23
N PRO A 51 -50.77 6.69 10.92
CA PRO A 51 -50.26 6.24 9.61
C PRO A 51 -51.18 5.30 8.78
N ALA A 52 -50.91 5.13 7.47
CA ALA A 52 -51.37 3.96 6.71
C ALA A 52 -50.59 3.67 5.40
N LEU A 53 -50.06 2.44 5.31
CA LEU A 53 -50.03 1.53 4.16
C LEU A 53 -50.00 2.10 2.71
N ARG A 54 -48.83 1.99 2.06
CA ARG A 54 -48.73 1.68 0.61
C ARG A 54 -47.49 0.84 0.31
N ARG A 55 -47.68 -0.32 -0.34
CA ARG A 55 -47.30 -0.55 -1.75
C ARG A 55 -47.73 -1.96 -2.20
N ARG A 56 -47.97 -2.09 -3.50
CA ARG A 56 -48.48 -3.29 -4.17
C ARG A 56 -47.63 -3.52 -5.43
N PHE A 57 -47.42 -4.78 -5.78
CA PHE A 57 -46.82 -5.29 -7.03
C PHE A 57 -45.34 -4.98 -7.33
N TYR A 58 -44.54 -6.05 -7.32
CA TYR A 58 -43.80 -6.43 -8.52
C TYR A 58 -44.08 -7.91 -8.83
N VAL A 59 -43.97 -8.29 -10.10
CA VAL A 59 -44.34 -9.62 -10.61
C VAL A 59 -43.15 -10.58 -10.50
N GLN A 60 -43.40 -11.83 -10.07
CA GLN A 60 -42.48 -12.94 -10.25
C GLN A 60 -43.18 -14.11 -10.93
N SER A 61 -42.50 -14.71 -11.90
CA SER A 61 -42.99 -15.80 -12.73
C SER A 61 -42.74 -17.15 -12.06
N SER A 62 -43.78 -17.98 -11.92
CA SER A 62 -43.67 -19.33 -11.38
C SER A 62 -43.52 -20.38 -12.49
N VAL A 63 -42.58 -21.31 -12.31
CA VAL A 63 -42.63 -22.68 -12.85
C VAL A 63 -42.34 -23.63 -11.69
N ALA A 64 -42.95 -24.82 -11.69
CA ALA A 64 -43.35 -25.49 -10.46
C ALA A 64 -42.89 -26.96 -10.33
N ILE A 65 -42.93 -27.47 -9.09
CA ILE A 65 -43.03 -28.91 -8.70
C ILE A 65 -41.73 -29.72 -8.95
N SER A 66 -41.26 -30.62 -8.07
CA SER A 66 -41.89 -31.40 -6.99
C SER A 66 -41.01 -31.58 -5.73
N ASN A 67 -41.66 -31.89 -4.60
CA ASN A 67 -41.06 -32.49 -3.40
C ASN A 67 -41.55 -33.94 -3.25
N THR A 68 -40.70 -34.84 -2.77
CA THR A 68 -41.12 -36.10 -2.13
C THR A 68 -40.16 -36.46 -0.99
N THR A 69 -40.72 -36.75 0.18
CA THR A 69 -40.00 -37.03 1.44
C THR A 69 -40.26 -38.45 1.95
N SER A 70 -39.23 -39.10 2.49
CA SER A 70 -39.28 -40.31 3.35
C SER A 70 -37.91 -40.39 4.07
N SER A 71 -37.77 -40.23 5.39
CA SER A 71 -38.06 -41.19 6.49
C SER A 71 -37.11 -42.42 6.47
N PHE A 72 -36.54 -42.96 7.57
CA PHE A 72 -36.87 -42.88 9.01
C PHE A 72 -35.63 -43.13 9.94
N HIS A 73 -35.61 -42.46 11.11
CA HIS A 73 -35.02 -42.79 12.45
C HIS A 73 -33.55 -43.19 12.78
N GLN A 74 -33.25 -42.98 14.07
CA GLN A 74 -31.98 -43.09 14.81
C GLN A 74 -31.93 -44.31 15.76
N GLN A 75 -30.70 -44.66 16.18
CA GLN A 75 -30.28 -45.15 17.52
C GLN A 75 -30.89 -46.42 18.17
N LEU A 76 -29.98 -47.37 18.46
CA LEU A 76 -29.84 -48.18 19.69
C LEU A 76 -28.37 -48.70 19.67
N LEU A 77 -27.46 -48.29 20.57
CA LEU A 77 -27.24 -48.70 21.96
C LEU A 77 -26.61 -50.10 22.18
N GLN A 78 -25.51 -50.09 22.95
CA GLN A 78 -24.95 -51.14 23.82
C GLN A 78 -24.13 -52.32 23.21
N SER A 79 -22.82 -52.24 23.43
CA SER A 79 -21.89 -53.36 23.70
C SER A 79 -22.15 -53.96 25.10
N PRO A 80 -21.80 -55.23 25.42
CA PRO A 80 -20.38 -55.56 25.75
C PRO A 80 -19.95 -57.05 25.52
N GLN A 81 -18.73 -57.38 25.99
CA GLN A 81 -18.13 -58.74 26.17
C GLN A 81 -17.60 -59.46 24.91
N ALA A 82 -16.51 -60.24 24.95
CA ALA A 82 -15.48 -60.47 25.97
C ALA A 82 -14.12 -60.86 25.32
N ALA A 83 -13.04 -60.87 26.11
CA ALA A 83 -11.68 -61.15 25.64
C ALA A 83 -11.33 -62.65 25.64
N THR A 84 -10.39 -63.07 24.78
CA THR A 84 -9.35 -64.06 25.17
C THR A 84 -8.11 -63.98 24.26
N ARG A 85 -7.00 -64.55 24.74
CA ARG A 85 -5.62 -64.38 24.21
C ARG A 85 -5.25 -65.48 23.19
N THR A 86 -4.38 -65.15 22.23
CA THR A 86 -3.09 -65.81 21.85
C THR A 86 -2.68 -65.27 20.46
N ALA A 87 -1.54 -64.61 20.29
CA ALA A 87 -0.15 -65.10 20.31
C ALA A 87 0.26 -65.86 19.02
N ALA A 88 1.01 -65.14 18.16
CA ALA A 88 1.97 -65.58 17.13
C ALA A 88 1.66 -66.80 16.23
N LEU A 89 1.70 -66.60 14.90
CA LEU A 89 2.77 -67.13 14.02
C LEU A 89 2.67 -66.56 12.59
N GLU A 90 3.79 -66.64 11.86
CA GLU A 90 4.03 -65.99 10.55
C GLU A 90 3.78 -66.95 9.34
N PRO A 91 3.98 -66.55 8.06
CA PRO A 91 2.94 -66.69 7.04
C PRO A 91 3.07 -67.89 6.09
N ALA A 92 1.99 -68.16 5.34
CA ALA A 92 1.99 -69.07 4.20
C ALA A 92 2.14 -68.32 2.86
N SER A 93 3.14 -68.74 2.07
CA SER A 93 3.38 -68.34 0.68
C SER A 93 2.23 -68.75 -0.25
N SER A 94 1.89 -68.06 -1.34
CA SER A 94 2.64 -67.99 -2.62
C SER A 94 1.65 -67.46 -3.71
N LEU A 95 1.89 -67.35 -5.03
CA LEU A 95 2.93 -67.73 -6.02
C LEU A 95 2.94 -66.62 -7.10
N TRP A 96 4.08 -66.28 -7.71
CA TRP A 96 4.26 -66.17 -9.19
C TRP A 96 5.75 -65.92 -9.57
N PRO A 97 6.19 -66.25 -10.80
CA PRO A 97 7.54 -66.79 -11.01
C PRO A 97 8.62 -65.79 -11.44
N SER A 98 9.87 -66.20 -11.20
CA SER A 98 11.12 -65.45 -11.45
C SER A 98 11.91 -65.93 -12.67
N ARG A 99 12.62 -65.00 -13.34
CA ARG A 99 14.00 -65.13 -13.87
C ARG A 99 14.41 -63.77 -14.46
N SER A 100 15.17 -62.90 -13.78
CA SER A 100 16.58 -62.96 -13.35
C SER A 100 17.63 -62.81 -14.48
N SER A 101 18.22 -61.62 -14.57
CA SER A 101 19.67 -61.47 -14.68
C SER A 101 20.11 -60.25 -13.86
N ARG A 102 21.28 -60.32 -13.21
CA ARG A 102 21.78 -59.27 -12.29
C ARG A 102 22.68 -58.28 -13.01
N ALA A 103 22.46 -56.99 -12.75
CA ALA A 103 23.53 -56.01 -12.60
C ALA A 103 23.09 -54.97 -11.55
N SER A 104 23.88 -54.79 -10.50
CA SER A 104 23.53 -54.01 -9.32
C SER A 104 24.15 -52.61 -9.34
N LEU A 105 23.32 -51.58 -9.42
CA LEU A 105 23.67 -50.19 -9.08
C LEU A 105 22.53 -49.58 -8.26
N VAL A 106 22.89 -48.93 -7.15
CA VAL A 106 21.97 -48.42 -6.12
C VAL A 106 21.56 -46.98 -6.45
N PRO A 107 20.26 -46.65 -6.54
CA PRO A 107 19.80 -45.26 -6.56
C PRO A 107 19.69 -44.70 -5.12
N PRO A 108 20.03 -43.42 -4.88
CA PRO A 108 19.93 -42.81 -3.55
C PRO A 108 18.48 -42.56 -3.14
N ALA A 109 18.24 -42.54 -1.83
CA ALA A 109 16.90 -42.54 -1.24
C ALA A 109 16.15 -41.20 -1.38
N ASN A 110 14.81 -41.29 -1.41
CA ASN A 110 13.89 -40.17 -1.42
C ASN A 110 14.06 -39.26 -0.19
N HIS A 111 14.31 -37.97 -0.41
CA HIS A 111 14.11 -36.94 0.62
C HIS A 111 12.66 -36.46 0.64
N THR A 112 11.79 -37.23 1.32
CA THR A 112 10.49 -36.73 1.76
C THR A 112 10.71 -35.68 2.86
N ARG A 113 10.90 -34.42 2.49
CA ARG A 113 10.93 -33.30 3.46
C ARG A 113 9.54 -33.13 4.05
N HIS A 114 9.30 -33.75 5.20
CA HIS A 114 8.21 -33.37 6.08
C HIS A 114 8.33 -31.87 6.39
N PHE A 115 7.25 -31.13 6.16
CA PHE A 115 7.08 -29.77 6.68
C PHE A 115 7.00 -29.85 8.22
N LEU A 116 8.15 -29.88 8.88
CA LEU A 116 8.21 -29.52 10.28
C LEU A 116 7.99 -28.02 10.36
N VAL A 117 6.83 -27.61 10.89
CA VAL A 117 6.69 -26.28 11.49
C VAL A 117 7.80 -26.18 12.53
N ARG A 118 8.82 -25.38 12.24
CA ARG A 118 9.95 -25.17 13.12
C ARG A 118 9.42 -24.38 14.32
N ARG A 119 8.97 -25.10 15.36
CA ARG A 119 8.70 -24.51 16.66
C ARG A 119 9.91 -23.65 17.00
N TYR A 120 9.69 -22.36 17.23
CA TYR A 120 10.69 -21.47 17.81
C TYR A 120 11.03 -22.02 19.19
N SER A 121 12.04 -22.89 19.23
CA SER A 121 12.77 -23.17 20.45
C SER A 121 13.43 -21.86 20.85
N GLN A 122 13.13 -21.39 22.06
CA GLN A 122 13.89 -20.34 22.73
C GLN A 122 15.30 -20.86 23.04
N SER A 123 16.11 -21.06 22.00
CA SER A 123 17.56 -21.14 22.14
C SER A 123 18.03 -19.70 22.23
N ALA A 124 18.13 -19.22 23.47
CA ALA A 124 18.63 -17.89 23.75
C ALA A 124 20.03 -17.72 23.16
N LYS A 125 20.17 -16.85 22.15
CA LYS A 125 21.44 -16.18 21.88
C LYS A 125 21.71 -15.25 23.06
N MET A 126 22.24 -15.82 24.14
CA MET A 126 22.69 -15.08 25.31
C MET A 126 24.03 -14.39 25.00
N THR A 127 23.98 -13.38 24.14
CA THR A 127 24.99 -12.33 24.13
C THR A 127 24.39 -11.18 24.94
N VAL A 128 24.77 -11.07 26.21
CA VAL A 128 24.35 -9.96 27.08
C VAL A 128 25.14 -8.70 26.67
N ASN A 129 24.82 -8.19 25.49
CA ASN A 129 25.19 -6.87 25.06
C ASN A 129 24.21 -5.90 25.75
N ASN A 130 24.59 -5.44 26.94
CA ASN A 130 23.88 -4.37 27.64
C ASN A 130 24.10 -3.05 26.90
N PHE A 131 23.34 -2.85 25.82
CA PHE A 131 23.23 -1.57 25.12
C PHE A 131 22.73 -0.51 26.09
N THR A 132 23.45 0.61 26.23
CA THR A 132 23.09 1.66 27.20
C THR A 132 22.04 2.62 26.66
N LYS A 133 21.69 2.54 25.37
CA LYS A 133 20.61 3.28 24.73
C LYS A 133 19.60 2.32 24.10
N LYS A 134 18.39 2.85 23.91
CA LYS A 134 17.24 2.17 23.32
C LYS A 134 16.77 2.95 22.12
N HIS A 135 16.16 2.28 21.16
CA HIS A 135 15.66 2.93 19.97
C HIS A 135 14.40 3.75 20.24
N LYS A 136 14.50 5.07 20.13
CA LYS A 136 13.35 5.96 20.01
C LYS A 136 12.76 5.85 18.61
N VAL A 137 11.43 5.70 18.55
CA VAL A 137 10.67 5.45 17.32
C VAL A 137 9.66 6.57 17.05
N THR A 138 9.65 7.08 15.81
CA THR A 138 8.66 8.05 15.35
C THR A 138 7.94 7.55 14.10
N VAL A 139 6.61 7.49 14.15
CA VAL A 139 5.75 7.32 12.98
C VAL A 139 5.41 8.70 12.40
N ILE A 140 5.87 8.94 11.18
CA ILE A 140 5.63 10.18 10.44
C ILE A 140 4.37 9.98 9.59
N GLY A 141 3.22 10.33 10.16
CA GLY A 141 1.92 10.34 9.48
C GLY A 141 0.82 9.63 10.26
N SER A 142 -0.35 10.28 10.32
CA SER A 142 -1.48 9.92 11.20
C SER A 142 -2.76 9.56 10.45
N GLY A 143 -2.66 9.13 9.19
CA GLY A 143 -3.80 8.59 8.44
C GLY A 143 -4.26 7.24 8.98
N ASN A 144 -5.18 6.57 8.28
CA ASN A 144 -5.70 5.25 8.66
C ASN A 144 -4.54 4.25 8.88
N TRP A 145 -3.73 3.99 7.85
CA TRP A 145 -2.56 3.11 7.95
C TRP A 145 -1.44 3.65 8.86
N GLY A 146 -1.33 4.98 9.00
CA GLY A 146 -0.34 5.62 9.88
C GLY A 146 -0.63 5.36 11.36
N THR A 147 -1.92 5.38 11.70
CA THR A 147 -2.40 5.06 13.05
C THR A 147 -2.29 3.55 13.32
N THR A 148 -2.62 2.70 12.34
CA THR A 148 -2.46 1.25 12.48
C THR A 148 -1.00 0.85 12.69
N VAL A 149 -0.05 1.44 11.94
CA VAL A 149 1.37 1.16 12.15
C VAL A 149 1.88 1.74 13.47
N ALA A 150 1.36 2.89 13.93
CA ALA A 150 1.65 3.36 15.29
C ALA A 150 1.16 2.41 16.38
N LYS A 151 -0.04 1.80 16.23
CA LYS A 151 -0.57 0.77 17.16
C LYS A 151 0.38 -0.43 17.28
N LEU A 152 0.70 -1.10 16.18
CA LEU A 152 1.53 -2.32 16.22
C LEU A 152 2.96 -2.04 16.72
N VAL A 153 3.53 -0.89 16.34
CA VAL A 153 4.86 -0.46 16.78
C VAL A 153 4.87 -0.15 18.28
N ALA A 154 3.84 0.52 18.80
CA ALA A 154 3.73 0.85 20.23
C ALA A 154 3.50 -0.39 21.11
N GLU A 155 2.77 -1.40 20.62
CA GLU A 155 2.67 -2.70 21.29
C GLU A 155 4.05 -3.35 21.43
N ASN A 156 4.80 -3.46 20.33
CA ASN A 156 6.11 -4.10 20.33
C ASN A 156 7.17 -3.28 21.11
N CYS A 157 7.11 -1.95 21.10
CA CYS A 157 7.97 -1.11 21.94
C CYS A 157 7.70 -1.31 23.44
N ALA A 158 6.46 -1.64 23.83
CA ALA A 158 6.12 -1.99 25.21
C ALA A 158 6.50 -3.43 25.59
N GLU A 159 6.45 -4.38 24.64
CA GLU A 159 6.85 -5.78 24.83
C GLU A 159 8.38 -6.00 24.78
N HIS A 160 9.13 -5.10 24.15
CA HIS A 160 10.59 -5.20 23.98
C HIS A 160 11.36 -4.00 24.56
N PRO A 161 11.25 -3.75 25.88
CA PRO A 161 11.81 -2.58 26.55
C PRO A 161 13.34 -2.57 26.61
N ASP A 162 14.03 -3.67 26.27
CA ASP A 162 15.49 -3.72 26.21
C ASP A 162 16.02 -3.13 24.88
N THR A 163 15.20 -3.15 23.83
CA THR A 163 15.57 -2.69 22.48
C THR A 163 15.02 -1.30 22.16
N PHE A 164 13.77 -1.01 22.56
CA PHE A 164 13.06 0.21 22.20
C PHE A 164 12.73 1.09 23.41
N GLU A 165 12.62 2.41 23.18
CA GLU A 165 11.96 3.29 24.14
C GLU A 165 10.46 2.98 24.16
N LYS A 166 9.84 3.03 25.34
CA LYS A 166 8.42 2.68 25.49
C LYS A 166 7.50 3.58 24.66
N ASP A 167 7.77 4.89 24.66
CA ASP A 167 6.86 5.87 24.06
C ASP A 167 7.17 6.08 22.57
N VAL A 168 6.13 5.92 21.74
CA VAL A 168 6.21 6.07 20.28
C VAL A 168 5.62 7.42 19.90
N GLN A 169 6.43 8.27 19.27
CA GLN A 169 5.95 9.53 18.71
C GLN A 169 5.14 9.24 17.44
N MET A 170 3.95 9.80 17.32
CA MET A 170 3.19 9.82 16.08
C MET A 170 3.00 11.27 15.64
N TRP A 171 3.63 11.67 14.55
CA TRP A 171 3.37 13.00 13.98
C TRP A 171 1.97 13.06 13.38
N VAL A 172 1.17 14.01 13.87
CA VAL A 172 -0.19 14.29 13.42
C VAL A 172 -0.21 15.69 12.81
N TYR A 173 -0.67 15.80 11.56
CA TYR A 173 -0.98 17.13 11.02
C TYR A 173 -2.16 17.73 11.81
N GLU A 174 -1.94 18.87 12.45
CA GLU A 174 -2.90 19.39 13.44
C GLU A 174 -4.19 19.89 12.79
N GLU A 175 -5.32 19.38 13.28
CA GLU A 175 -6.65 19.68 12.76
C GLU A 175 -7.63 19.92 13.89
N ASN A 176 -8.61 20.78 13.64
CA ASN A 176 -9.74 20.96 14.55
C ASN A 176 -10.85 19.96 14.16
N VAL A 177 -11.23 19.09 15.08
CA VAL A 177 -12.28 18.05 14.88
C VAL A 177 -13.41 18.29 15.88
N THR A 178 -14.64 18.35 15.37
CA THR A 178 -15.86 18.34 16.20
C THR A 178 -16.30 16.89 16.41
N LEU A 179 -16.51 16.48 17.66
CA LEU A 179 -17.12 15.20 17.99
C LEU A 179 -18.65 15.35 17.93
N PRO A 180 -19.37 14.54 17.13
CA PRO A 180 -20.82 14.58 17.09
C PRO A 180 -21.42 13.93 18.36
N LYS A 181 -22.69 14.22 18.65
CA LYS A 181 -23.38 13.79 19.90
C LYS A 181 -23.53 12.27 20.07
N ASP A 182 -23.44 11.51 18.99
CA ASP A 182 -23.43 10.04 18.95
C ASP A 182 -22.03 9.44 19.11
N SER A 183 -20.98 10.25 19.14
CA SER A 183 -19.62 9.78 19.44
C SER A 183 -19.50 9.31 20.90
N LYS A 184 -18.92 8.13 21.10
CA LYS A 184 -18.57 7.60 22.44
C LYS A 184 -17.62 8.50 23.23
N HIS A 185 -16.95 9.46 22.57
CA HIS A 185 -16.03 10.42 23.19
C HIS A 185 -16.63 11.82 23.37
N PHE A 186 -17.92 12.01 23.04
CA PHE A 186 -18.61 13.29 23.21
C PHE A 186 -18.66 13.73 24.67
N ASP A 187 -18.30 14.99 24.92
CA ASP A 187 -18.35 15.60 26.25
C ASP A 187 -19.40 16.71 26.26
N ALA A 188 -20.45 16.54 27.07
CA ALA A 188 -21.55 17.50 27.16
C ALA A 188 -21.13 18.87 27.72
N SER A 189 -20.01 18.96 28.44
CA SER A 189 -19.47 20.24 28.94
C SER A 189 -18.76 21.05 27.86
N ILE A 190 -18.18 20.37 26.87
CA ILE A 190 -17.49 20.98 25.72
C ILE A 190 -18.49 21.18 24.55
N GLY A 191 -19.47 20.28 24.42
CA GLY A 191 -20.43 20.27 23.33
C GLY A 191 -19.78 19.97 21.97
N GLU A 192 -20.38 20.47 20.90
CA GLU A 192 -19.91 20.29 19.51
C GLU A 192 -18.77 21.27 19.13
N GLN A 193 -18.03 21.78 20.12
CA GLN A 193 -16.90 22.68 19.89
C GLN A 193 -15.72 21.95 19.24
N PRO A 194 -15.02 22.55 18.25
CA PRO A 194 -13.87 21.91 17.62
C PRO A 194 -12.69 21.76 18.59
N GLN A 195 -12.16 20.55 18.70
CA GLN A 195 -11.00 20.21 19.55
C GLN A 195 -9.79 19.84 18.69
N LYS A 196 -8.58 19.96 19.24
CA LYS A 196 -7.35 19.52 18.56
C LYS A 196 -7.30 18.01 18.40
N LEU A 197 -7.03 17.50 17.20
CA LEU A 197 -6.97 16.06 16.94
C LEU A 197 -5.87 15.39 17.79
N THR A 198 -4.73 16.05 18.00
CA THR A 198 -3.67 15.58 18.90
C THR A 198 -4.15 15.44 20.35
N HIS A 199 -4.90 16.42 20.85
CA HIS A 199 -5.50 16.39 22.18
C HIS A 199 -6.51 15.24 22.33
N ILE A 200 -7.36 15.02 21.33
CA ILE A 200 -8.29 13.88 21.33
C ILE A 200 -7.51 12.55 21.37
N ILE A 201 -6.50 12.37 20.50
CA ILE A 201 -5.71 11.13 20.47
C ILE A 201 -4.99 10.90 21.81
N ASN A 202 -4.36 11.93 22.39
CA ASN A 202 -3.60 11.79 23.64
C ASN A 202 -4.48 11.61 24.90
N THR A 203 -5.76 11.99 24.87
CA THR A 203 -6.66 11.89 26.04
C THR A 203 -7.69 10.77 25.93
N LYS A 204 -8.09 10.40 24.71
CA LYS A 204 -9.08 9.35 24.41
C LYS A 204 -8.46 8.09 23.84
N HIS A 205 -7.18 8.13 23.48
CA HIS A 205 -6.42 7.03 22.85
C HIS A 205 -7.15 6.45 21.63
N GLU A 206 -7.59 7.33 20.74
CA GLU A 206 -8.28 6.98 19.50
C GLU A 206 -8.11 8.07 18.44
N ASN A 207 -7.78 7.67 17.21
CA ASN A 207 -7.83 8.57 16.06
C ASN A 207 -9.23 8.60 15.46
N VAL A 208 -10.12 9.34 16.13
CA VAL A 208 -11.56 9.46 15.81
C VAL A 208 -11.87 9.86 14.36
N LYS A 209 -10.91 10.44 13.64
CA LYS A 209 -11.07 10.88 12.25
C LYS A 209 -10.61 9.84 11.24
N TYR A 210 -9.44 9.22 11.45
CA TYR A 210 -8.79 8.38 10.45
C TYR A 210 -8.84 6.88 10.75
N LEU A 211 -9.05 6.50 12.02
CA LEU A 211 -9.19 5.11 12.45
C LEU A 211 -10.23 5.02 13.61
N PRO A 212 -11.49 5.41 13.36
CA PRO A 212 -12.53 5.45 14.40
C PRO A 212 -12.85 4.06 14.94
N GLY A 213 -13.21 4.01 16.22
CA GLY A 213 -13.58 2.78 16.94
C GLY A 213 -12.41 2.00 17.54
N ILE A 214 -11.19 2.16 17.02
CA ILE A 214 -10.01 1.38 17.43
C ILE A 214 -9.31 2.03 18.62
N PRO A 215 -9.14 1.32 19.76
CA PRO A 215 -8.35 1.80 20.88
C PRO A 215 -6.85 1.75 20.54
N LEU A 216 -6.12 2.77 20.96
CA LEU A 216 -4.68 2.91 20.76
C LEU A 216 -3.92 2.64 22.06
N PRO A 217 -2.70 2.07 21.99
CA PRO A 217 -1.82 1.95 23.15
C PRO A 217 -1.55 3.31 23.83
N HIS A 218 -1.53 3.32 25.17
CA HIS A 218 -1.35 4.54 25.97
C HIS A 218 0.04 5.19 25.80
N ASN A 219 1.02 4.45 25.26
CA ASN A 219 2.37 4.90 24.94
C ASN A 219 2.51 5.50 23.52
N ILE A 220 1.40 5.71 22.79
CA ILE A 220 1.42 6.57 21.58
C ILE A 220 1.25 8.02 22.00
N VAL A 221 2.20 8.86 21.59
CA VAL A 221 2.17 10.31 21.80
C VAL A 221 1.91 10.99 20.45
N ALA A 222 0.69 11.49 20.27
CA ALA A 222 0.31 12.31 19.12
C ALA A 222 0.92 13.71 19.23
N ASN A 223 1.81 14.05 18.31
CA ASN A 223 2.59 15.29 18.33
C ASN A 223 2.31 16.14 17.08
N PRO A 224 1.87 17.41 17.22
CA PRO A 224 1.60 18.29 16.08
C PRO A 224 2.87 18.84 15.42
N SER A 225 3.97 18.93 16.18
CA SER A 225 5.24 19.48 15.71
C SER A 225 6.06 18.37 15.06
N LEU A 226 6.16 18.41 13.73
CA LEU A 226 6.95 17.45 12.96
C LEU A 226 8.42 17.40 13.41
N VAL A 227 9.02 18.57 13.67
CA VAL A 227 10.41 18.71 14.13
C VAL A 227 10.61 18.13 15.54
N ASP A 228 9.66 18.34 16.45
CA ASP A 228 9.73 17.80 17.81
C ASP A 228 9.51 16.28 17.83
N ALA A 229 8.56 15.80 17.02
CA ALA A 229 8.22 14.38 16.91
C ALA A 229 9.40 13.51 16.44
N VAL A 230 10.24 14.00 15.52
CA VAL A 230 11.41 13.27 14.99
C VAL A 230 12.70 13.50 15.78
N LYS A 231 12.69 14.44 16.73
CA LYS A 231 13.89 14.84 17.49
C LYS A 231 14.46 13.66 18.26
N ASP A 232 15.77 13.44 18.15
CA ASP A 232 16.52 12.36 18.80
C ASP A 232 16.09 10.93 18.40
N SER A 233 15.15 10.77 17.45
CA SER A 233 14.64 9.47 17.04
C SER A 233 15.63 8.71 16.15
N SER A 234 16.00 7.50 16.58
CA SER A 234 16.86 6.60 15.81
C SER A 234 16.10 5.84 14.71
N ILE A 235 14.77 5.70 14.84
CA ILE A 235 13.92 4.99 13.87
C ILE A 235 12.81 5.94 13.40
N LEU A 236 12.68 6.09 12.08
CA LEU A 236 11.66 6.91 11.42
C LEU A 236 10.80 6.07 10.47
N ILE A 237 9.50 5.95 10.75
CA ILE A 237 8.56 5.18 9.93
C ILE A 237 7.72 6.15 9.11
N PHE A 238 7.92 6.20 7.79
CA PHE A 238 7.24 7.14 6.91
C PHE A 238 5.94 6.54 6.40
N ASN A 239 4.80 7.12 6.79
CA ASN A 239 3.48 6.64 6.38
C ASN A 239 2.49 7.78 6.09
N LEU A 240 2.68 8.42 4.93
CA LEU A 240 1.85 9.49 4.39
C LEU A 240 1.63 9.29 2.87
N PRO A 241 0.60 9.93 2.26
CA PRO A 241 0.49 10.01 0.80
C PRO A 241 1.78 10.58 0.18
N HIS A 242 2.25 10.00 -0.93
CA HIS A 242 3.57 10.33 -1.49
C HIS A 242 3.69 11.82 -1.87
N GLU A 243 2.59 12.46 -2.27
CA GLU A 243 2.54 13.89 -2.65
C GLU A 243 3.11 14.85 -1.57
N PHE A 244 3.08 14.45 -0.29
CA PHE A 244 3.61 15.28 0.80
C PHE A 244 5.08 15.00 1.13
N ILE A 245 5.68 13.90 0.65
CA ILE A 245 7.00 13.43 1.15
C ILE A 245 8.13 14.44 0.97
N GLY A 246 8.16 15.15 -0.16
CA GLY A 246 9.16 16.19 -0.41
C GLY A 246 9.02 17.38 0.53
N ASN A 247 7.80 17.73 0.94
CA ASN A 247 7.60 18.80 1.91
C ASN A 247 7.97 18.36 3.34
N ILE A 248 7.71 17.10 3.70
CA ILE A 248 8.12 16.52 4.98
C ILE A 248 9.63 16.45 5.08
N CYS A 249 10.32 15.90 4.07
CA CYS A 249 11.76 15.75 4.09
C CYS A 249 12.48 17.11 4.22
N ARG A 250 12.03 18.15 3.49
CA ARG A 250 12.58 19.51 3.63
C ARG A 250 12.46 20.11 5.04
N GLN A 251 11.40 19.79 5.78
CA GLN A 251 11.20 20.32 7.13
C GLN A 251 12.11 19.64 8.17
N ILE A 252 12.39 18.35 8.02
CA ILE A 252 13.14 17.57 9.02
C ILE A 252 14.61 17.32 8.70
N LYS A 253 15.07 17.68 7.50
CA LYS A 253 16.43 17.39 7.00
C LYS A 253 17.55 17.65 8.01
N ASP A 254 17.51 18.80 8.68
CA ASP A 254 18.55 19.23 9.63
C ASP A 254 18.10 19.09 11.10
N HIS A 255 17.03 18.31 11.35
CA HIS A 255 16.38 18.13 12.66
C HIS A 255 16.30 16.67 13.13
N ILE A 256 16.73 15.71 12.31
CA ILE A 256 16.78 14.28 12.65
C ILE A 256 18.14 13.89 13.24
N ALA A 257 18.20 12.78 13.96
CA ALA A 257 19.48 12.19 14.35
C ALA A 257 20.27 11.77 13.08
N PRO A 258 21.57 12.13 12.93
CA PRO A 258 22.32 11.88 11.70
C PRO A 258 22.59 10.39 11.44
N TYR A 259 22.38 9.55 12.45
CA TYR A 259 22.46 8.08 12.41
C TYR A 259 21.08 7.40 12.37
N ALA A 260 19.99 8.15 12.19
CA ALA A 260 18.65 7.57 12.11
C ALA A 260 18.53 6.59 10.92
N ARG A 261 17.58 5.66 11.02
CA ARG A 261 17.22 4.69 9.98
C ARG A 261 15.73 4.72 9.72
N GLY A 262 15.35 4.48 8.46
CA GLY A 262 13.99 4.64 7.98
C GLY A 262 13.34 3.36 7.48
N ILE A 263 12.02 3.28 7.58
CA ILE A 263 11.18 2.38 6.79
C ILE A 263 10.09 3.21 6.10
N SER A 264 9.97 3.09 4.78
CA SER A 264 8.87 3.68 4.02
C SER A 264 7.73 2.68 3.89
N CYS A 265 6.58 3.01 4.47
CA CYS A 265 5.31 2.32 4.23
C CYS A 265 4.52 2.94 3.05
N ILE A 266 5.13 3.89 2.33
CA ILE A 266 4.52 4.65 1.24
C ILE A 266 4.55 3.83 -0.05
N LYS A 267 3.38 3.37 -0.49
CA LYS A 267 3.18 2.63 -1.74
C LYS A 267 3.05 3.60 -2.92
N GLY A 268 4.15 3.84 -3.63
CA GLY A 268 4.22 4.74 -4.79
C GLY A 268 5.64 4.82 -5.37
N VAL A 269 5.78 5.62 -6.41
CA VAL A 269 7.06 5.98 -7.05
C VAL A 269 7.09 7.50 -7.22
N SER A 270 8.25 8.09 -7.49
CA SER A 270 8.35 9.46 -7.98
C SER A 270 8.94 9.42 -9.39
N VAL A 271 8.39 10.23 -10.29
CA VAL A 271 8.85 10.31 -11.69
C VAL A 271 9.29 11.72 -12.02
N THR A 272 10.43 11.79 -12.70
CA THR A 272 10.90 12.93 -13.47
C THR A 272 10.99 12.51 -14.94
N ASP A 273 11.09 13.47 -15.86
CA ASP A 273 11.14 13.22 -17.31
C ASP A 273 12.17 12.14 -17.70
N ASP A 274 13.30 12.06 -16.98
CA ASP A 274 14.38 11.12 -17.25
C ASP A 274 14.52 9.94 -16.29
N LYS A 275 14.01 10.03 -15.06
CA LYS A 275 14.28 9.05 -13.99
C LYS A 275 13.02 8.73 -13.20
N ILE A 276 12.79 7.44 -12.98
CA ILE A 276 11.91 6.94 -11.93
C ILE A 276 12.71 6.66 -10.65
N GLU A 277 12.15 7.05 -9.50
CA GLU A 277 12.78 6.96 -8.19
C GLU A 277 11.83 6.31 -7.18
N LEU A 278 12.38 5.43 -6.35
CA LEU A 278 11.63 4.79 -5.27
C LEU A 278 11.50 5.77 -4.09
N ILE A 279 10.35 5.79 -3.42
CA ILE A 279 10.11 6.73 -2.31
C ILE A 279 11.11 6.52 -1.15
N CYS A 280 11.53 5.29 -0.87
CA CYS A 280 12.61 5.00 0.08
C CYS A 280 13.97 5.61 -0.32
N ASN A 281 14.32 5.57 -1.61
CA ASN A 281 15.56 6.18 -2.13
C ASN A 281 15.46 7.71 -2.08
N TYR A 282 14.32 8.30 -2.45
CA TYR A 282 14.05 9.74 -2.32
C TYR A 282 14.23 10.21 -0.86
N ILE A 283 13.64 9.49 0.10
CA ILE A 283 13.80 9.78 1.54
C ILE A 283 15.28 9.69 1.95
N SER A 284 15.97 8.63 1.51
CA SER A 284 17.39 8.40 1.83
C SER A 284 18.28 9.54 1.31
N ASP A 285 18.12 9.96 0.05
CA ASP A 285 18.89 11.05 -0.56
C ASP A 285 18.55 12.42 0.03
N ALA A 286 17.28 12.68 0.34
CA ALA A 286 16.82 13.96 0.89
C ALA A 286 17.28 14.19 2.34
N LEU A 287 17.30 13.13 3.15
CA LEU A 287 17.60 13.17 4.59
C LEU A 287 19.00 12.67 4.97
N ASN A 288 19.75 12.08 4.03
CA ASN A 288 21.05 11.45 4.29
C ASN A 288 21.00 10.33 5.35
N ILE A 289 19.92 9.55 5.33
CA ILE A 289 19.74 8.34 6.14
C ILE A 289 19.57 7.13 5.23
N TYR A 290 19.63 5.93 5.79
CA TYR A 290 19.24 4.72 5.06
C TYR A 290 17.76 4.40 5.31
N CYS A 291 16.98 4.20 4.25
CA CYS A 291 15.56 3.87 4.31
C CYS A 291 15.23 2.58 3.55
N GLY A 292 14.59 1.62 4.23
CA GLY A 292 13.98 0.44 3.62
C GLY A 292 12.53 0.67 3.20
N ALA A 293 11.82 -0.40 2.84
CA ALA A 293 10.43 -0.35 2.38
C ALA A 293 9.55 -1.45 3.00
N LEU A 294 8.29 -1.16 3.25
CA LEU A 294 7.27 -2.11 3.71
C LEU A 294 6.11 -2.17 2.71
N SER A 295 5.83 -3.37 2.20
CA SER A 295 4.63 -3.62 1.38
C SER A 295 4.10 -5.04 1.60
N GLY A 296 2.85 -5.29 1.25
CA GLY A 296 2.18 -6.56 1.56
C GLY A 296 0.66 -6.47 1.45
N ALA A 297 0.00 -7.62 1.54
CA ALA A 297 -1.45 -7.80 1.56
C ALA A 297 -2.08 -7.27 2.86
N ASN A 298 -1.94 -5.96 3.12
CA ASN A 298 -2.22 -5.32 4.40
C ASN A 298 -3.29 -4.22 4.28
N ILE A 299 -4.54 -4.52 4.64
CA ILE A 299 -5.60 -3.52 4.77
C ILE A 299 -5.60 -2.96 6.18
N ALA A 300 -5.38 -1.65 6.28
CA ALA A 300 -5.15 -0.96 7.54
C ALA A 300 -6.23 -1.15 8.62
N SER A 301 -7.50 -1.18 8.21
CA SER A 301 -8.63 -1.41 9.13
C SER A 301 -8.75 -2.87 9.58
N GLU A 302 -8.32 -3.85 8.79
CA GLU A 302 -8.35 -5.27 9.16
C GLU A 302 -7.30 -5.55 10.24
N ILE A 303 -6.09 -5.03 10.03
CA ILE A 303 -4.95 -5.14 10.95
C ILE A 303 -5.19 -4.37 12.26
N ALA A 304 -5.86 -3.22 12.19
CA ALA A 304 -6.28 -2.48 13.37
C ALA A 304 -7.31 -3.24 14.22
N ASN A 305 -8.10 -4.14 13.60
CA ASN A 305 -8.99 -5.10 14.26
C ASN A 305 -8.32 -6.46 14.52
N GLU A 306 -6.98 -6.53 14.44
CA GLU A 306 -6.17 -7.71 14.75
C GLU A 306 -6.53 -8.95 13.91
N GLN A 307 -7.05 -8.72 12.70
CA GLN A 307 -7.25 -9.79 11.72
C GLN A 307 -5.90 -10.20 11.12
N TRP A 308 -5.66 -11.51 11.07
CA TRP A 308 -4.37 -12.05 10.63
C TRP A 308 -4.08 -11.73 9.16
N CYS A 309 -2.90 -11.16 8.92
CA CYS A 309 -2.33 -11.03 7.58
C CYS A 309 -0.79 -11.08 7.60
N GLU A 310 -0.18 -10.88 6.44
CA GLU A 310 1.26 -10.97 6.22
C GLU A 310 1.79 -9.73 5.49
N THR A 311 3.00 -9.30 5.81
CA THR A 311 3.72 -8.22 5.11
C THR A 311 5.15 -8.63 4.79
N THR A 312 5.74 -7.97 3.81
CA THR A 312 7.18 -8.05 3.55
C THR A 312 7.82 -6.70 3.88
N ILE A 313 8.95 -6.73 4.57
CA ILE A 313 9.81 -5.58 4.81
C ILE A 313 11.14 -5.83 4.11
N ALA A 314 11.51 -4.93 3.21
CA ALA A 314 12.80 -4.93 2.56
C ALA A 314 13.76 -3.95 3.24
N TYR A 315 14.89 -4.48 3.72
CA TYR A 315 15.96 -3.70 4.35
C TYR A 315 17.28 -4.45 4.17
N ASN A 316 18.30 -3.83 3.57
CA ASN A 316 19.63 -4.43 3.48
C ASN A 316 20.57 -3.66 4.43
N THR A 317 20.98 -4.29 5.53
CA THR A 317 21.76 -3.61 6.58
C THR A 317 22.99 -2.89 6.01
N PRO A 318 23.06 -1.55 6.12
CA PRO A 318 24.16 -0.76 5.58
C PRO A 318 25.50 -1.27 6.07
N VAL A 319 26.52 -1.27 5.20
CA VAL A 319 27.86 -1.77 5.56
C VAL A 319 28.40 -1.08 6.82
N VAL A 320 28.13 0.22 6.98
CA VAL A 320 28.51 1.02 8.16
C VAL A 320 27.87 0.58 9.48
N ASP A 321 26.76 -0.17 9.43
CA ASP A 321 26.02 -0.66 10.60
C ASP A 321 26.21 -2.16 10.85
N ARG A 322 26.92 -2.88 9.97
CA ARG A 322 27.11 -4.33 10.10
C ARG A 322 27.99 -4.66 11.30
N ARG A 323 27.49 -5.56 12.14
CA ARG A 323 28.18 -6.06 13.33
C ARG A 323 28.47 -7.56 13.17
N ASP A 324 29.57 -8.03 13.76
CA ASP A 324 29.89 -9.44 13.86
C ASP A 324 29.05 -10.14 14.95
N GLU A 325 29.22 -11.45 15.12
CA GLU A 325 28.52 -12.23 16.16
C GLU A 325 28.80 -11.74 17.60
N ASN A 326 29.85 -10.94 17.79
CA ASN A 326 30.25 -10.33 19.07
C ASN A 326 29.80 -8.86 19.19
N GLY A 327 29.00 -8.34 18.26
CA GLY A 327 28.52 -6.96 18.24
C GLY A 327 29.55 -5.91 17.80
N ARG A 328 30.71 -6.31 17.26
CA ARG A 328 31.78 -5.40 16.81
C ARG A 328 31.56 -4.98 15.36
N PRO A 329 31.93 -3.75 14.95
CA PRO A 329 31.90 -3.36 13.54
C PRO A 329 32.65 -4.35 12.65
N VAL A 330 32.01 -4.83 11.59
CA VAL A 330 32.69 -5.64 10.58
C VAL A 330 33.62 -4.71 9.80
N ALA A 331 34.92 -4.99 9.83
CA ALA A 331 35.90 -4.22 9.05
C ALA A 331 35.55 -4.28 7.55
N ASN A 332 35.86 -3.22 6.81
CA ASN A 332 35.66 -3.13 5.36
C ASN A 332 36.52 -4.16 4.61
N GLY A 333 36.09 -5.42 4.57
CA GLY A 333 36.53 -6.39 3.58
C GLY A 333 36.18 -5.88 2.18
N GLU A 334 37.04 -6.16 1.22
CA GLU A 334 36.93 -5.68 -0.16
C GLU A 334 35.52 -5.91 -0.72
N SER A 335 34.96 -4.87 -1.35
CA SER A 335 33.59 -4.83 -1.83
C SER A 335 33.39 -5.71 -3.08
N ASN A 336 33.44 -7.03 -2.90
CA ASN A 336 33.06 -8.00 -3.92
C ASN A 336 31.54 -7.97 -4.13
N GLY A 337 31.10 -7.16 -5.11
CA GLY A 337 29.86 -7.42 -5.84
C GLY A 337 28.55 -7.13 -5.12
N ASN A 338 28.45 -6.00 -4.42
CA ASN A 338 27.27 -5.11 -4.47
C ASN A 338 27.48 -3.91 -3.54
N GLY A 339 27.97 -2.80 -4.08
CA GLY A 339 27.61 -1.49 -3.54
C GLY A 339 26.09 -1.43 -3.50
N GLY A 340 25.51 -1.12 -2.33
CA GLY A 340 24.16 -1.55 -1.99
C GLY A 340 23.09 -1.17 -3.03
N ALA A 341 22.01 -1.97 -3.11
CA ALA A 341 20.90 -1.82 -4.05
C ALA A 341 20.12 -0.48 -3.99
N ASN A 342 20.61 0.50 -3.22
CA ASN A 342 20.11 1.87 -3.19
C ASN A 342 21.04 2.88 -3.89
N GLY A 343 22.26 2.51 -4.32
CA GLY A 343 23.13 3.33 -5.17
C GLY A 343 23.62 4.68 -4.61
N HIS A 344 23.41 4.97 -3.32
CA HIS A 344 23.66 6.30 -2.75
C HIS A 344 25.14 6.65 -2.63
N SER A 345 25.50 7.81 -3.18
CA SER A 345 26.87 8.35 -3.25
C SER A 345 27.31 9.12 -1.98
N LYS A 346 26.50 9.12 -0.91
CA LYS A 346 26.78 9.89 0.32
C LYS A 346 27.21 8.98 1.46
N GLN A 347 28.19 9.46 2.23
CA GLN A 347 28.67 8.78 3.43
C GLN A 347 27.60 8.83 4.54
N LEU A 348 27.05 7.68 4.88
CA LEU A 348 26.11 7.51 5.99
C LEU A 348 26.85 7.61 7.34
N THR A 349 26.22 8.24 8.33
CA THR A 349 26.69 8.18 9.73
C THR A 349 26.38 6.80 10.29
N PRO A 350 27.38 6.05 10.84
CA PRO A 350 27.14 4.76 11.47
C PRO A 350 26.19 4.86 12.66
N LEU A 351 25.38 3.81 12.89
CA LEU A 351 24.60 3.66 14.11
C LEU A 351 25.52 3.47 15.33
N PRO A 352 25.47 4.33 16.36
CA PRO A 352 26.35 4.23 17.51
C PRO A 352 26.25 2.87 18.25
N LEU A 353 27.38 2.38 18.75
CA LEU A 353 27.51 1.03 19.34
C LEU A 353 26.80 0.85 20.68
N ASP A 354 26.36 1.94 21.29
CA ASP A 354 25.55 1.95 22.51
C ASP A 354 24.06 1.68 22.27
N TYR A 355 23.60 1.68 21.01
CA TYR A 355 22.31 1.15 20.59
C TYR A 355 22.43 -0.33 20.16
N PRO A 356 21.33 -1.11 20.24
CA PRO A 356 21.19 -2.37 19.50
C PRO A 356 21.54 -2.22 18.00
N PRO A 357 21.84 -3.31 17.28
CA PRO A 357 21.85 -3.27 15.83
C PRO A 357 20.45 -2.96 15.27
N LEU A 358 20.38 -2.63 13.98
CA LEU A 358 19.13 -2.51 13.24
C LEU A 358 19.22 -3.38 11.99
N ASP A 359 19.16 -4.69 12.21
CA ASP A 359 19.11 -5.68 11.14
C ASP A 359 17.72 -6.34 11.03
N HIS A 360 17.63 -7.47 10.32
CA HIS A 360 16.37 -8.17 10.08
C HIS A 360 15.69 -8.60 11.37
N ASP A 361 16.45 -8.98 12.40
CA ASP A 361 15.89 -9.43 13.67
C ASP A 361 15.21 -8.25 14.41
N GLU A 362 15.83 -7.07 14.50
CA GLU A 362 15.18 -5.90 15.16
C GLU A 362 14.04 -5.29 14.35
N TRP A 363 14.11 -5.27 13.01
CA TRP A 363 12.95 -4.83 12.20
C TRP A 363 11.79 -5.81 12.31
N SER A 364 12.06 -7.12 12.32
CA SER A 364 11.03 -8.13 12.57
C SER A 364 10.44 -7.97 13.97
N LEU A 365 11.26 -7.70 14.99
CA LEU A 365 10.84 -7.46 16.38
C LEU A 365 9.94 -6.22 16.51
N LEU A 366 10.25 -5.14 15.78
CA LEU A 366 9.49 -3.89 15.81
C LEU A 366 8.11 -4.02 15.17
N PHE A 367 7.98 -4.80 14.10
CA PHE A 367 6.76 -4.87 13.30
C PHE A 367 5.91 -6.14 13.52
N SER A 368 6.49 -7.29 13.89
CA SER A 368 5.74 -8.55 13.96
C SER A 368 4.72 -8.57 15.10
N ARG A 369 3.50 -9.02 14.83
CA ARG A 369 2.47 -9.35 15.84
C ARG A 369 1.88 -10.74 15.54
N PRO A 370 1.20 -11.40 16.48
CA PRO A 370 0.48 -12.65 16.19
C PRO A 370 -0.55 -12.55 15.05
N TYR A 371 -1.06 -11.35 14.78
CA TYR A 371 -1.96 -11.01 13.67
C TYR A 371 -1.27 -10.32 12.47
N PHE A 372 0.03 -10.05 12.54
CA PHE A 372 0.77 -9.32 11.50
C PHE A 372 2.15 -9.96 11.31
N THR A 373 2.21 -10.94 10.41
CA THR A 373 3.42 -11.73 10.16
C THR A 373 4.36 -10.96 9.24
N VAL A 374 5.62 -10.81 9.62
CA VAL A 374 6.64 -10.09 8.82
C VAL A 374 7.61 -11.08 8.17
N SER A 375 7.73 -11.01 6.85
CA SER A 375 8.87 -11.55 6.11
C SER A 375 9.92 -10.47 5.88
N MET A 376 11.19 -10.74 6.19
CA MET A 376 12.30 -9.81 5.96
C MET A 376 13.07 -10.21 4.71
N VAL A 377 13.28 -9.25 3.79
CA VAL A 377 14.05 -9.46 2.55
C VAL A 377 15.09 -8.36 2.34
N SER A 378 16.01 -8.58 1.39
CA SER A 378 16.98 -7.56 0.95
C SER A 378 16.59 -6.82 -0.33
N ASP A 379 15.56 -7.28 -1.05
CA ASP A 379 15.11 -6.66 -2.31
C ASP A 379 14.18 -5.47 -2.05
N ILE A 380 14.80 -4.31 -1.82
CA ILE A 380 14.10 -3.03 -1.65
C ILE A 380 13.39 -2.62 -2.94
N VAL A 381 13.96 -2.91 -4.10
CA VAL A 381 13.41 -2.46 -5.38
C VAL A 381 12.14 -3.25 -5.72
N GLY A 382 12.19 -4.58 -5.63
CA GLY A 382 11.07 -5.47 -5.88
C GLY A 382 9.88 -5.21 -4.96
N VAL A 383 10.10 -5.12 -3.64
CA VAL A 383 9.04 -4.79 -2.67
C VAL A 383 8.44 -3.41 -2.93
N SER A 384 9.25 -2.40 -3.24
CA SER A 384 8.75 -1.04 -3.52
C SER A 384 7.92 -0.98 -4.80
N LEU A 385 8.43 -1.55 -5.90
CA LEU A 385 7.76 -1.53 -7.20
C LEU A 385 6.49 -2.38 -7.21
N ALA A 386 6.50 -3.55 -6.57
CA ALA A 386 5.29 -4.37 -6.45
C ALA A 386 4.20 -3.63 -5.67
N GLY A 387 4.55 -2.97 -4.56
CA GLY A 387 3.65 -2.12 -3.78
C GLY A 387 3.09 -0.92 -4.55
N ALA A 388 3.87 -0.30 -5.44
CA ALA A 388 3.44 0.84 -6.25
C ALA A 388 2.57 0.42 -7.47
N LEU A 389 3.14 -0.41 -8.35
CA LEU A 389 2.58 -0.71 -9.68
C LEU A 389 1.29 -1.53 -9.62
N LYS A 390 1.07 -2.32 -8.57
CA LYS A 390 -0.20 -3.04 -8.34
C LYS A 390 -1.42 -2.10 -8.36
N ASN A 391 -1.26 -0.83 -8.01
CA ASN A 391 -2.38 0.12 -7.95
C ASN A 391 -2.93 0.45 -9.35
N ILE A 392 -2.08 0.43 -10.38
CA ILE A 392 -2.47 0.57 -11.78
C ILE A 392 -3.30 -0.64 -12.21
N VAL A 393 -2.78 -1.85 -11.94
CA VAL A 393 -3.45 -3.12 -12.28
C VAL A 393 -4.77 -3.28 -11.51
N ALA A 394 -4.87 -2.78 -10.28
CA ALA A 394 -6.11 -2.75 -9.51
C ALA A 394 -7.20 -1.90 -10.17
N ILE A 395 -6.83 -0.76 -10.77
CA ILE A 395 -7.74 0.05 -11.59
C ILE A 395 -8.18 -0.74 -12.83
N ALA A 396 -7.24 -1.39 -13.55
CA ALA A 396 -7.57 -2.22 -14.71
C ALA A 396 -8.55 -3.36 -14.37
N CYS A 397 -8.33 -4.05 -13.24
CA CYS A 397 -9.22 -5.10 -12.76
C CYS A 397 -10.60 -4.58 -12.34
N GLY A 398 -10.70 -3.35 -11.81
CA GLY A 398 -11.99 -2.74 -11.48
C GLY A 398 -12.76 -2.32 -12.74
N TYR A 399 -12.09 -1.75 -13.75
CA TYR A 399 -12.72 -1.48 -15.05
C TYR A 399 -13.29 -2.75 -15.69
N VAL A 400 -12.50 -3.83 -15.74
CA VAL A 400 -12.93 -5.15 -16.25
C VAL A 400 -14.19 -5.65 -15.55
N GLU A 401 -14.24 -5.55 -14.22
CA GLU A 401 -15.38 -6.04 -13.45
C GLU A 401 -16.60 -5.11 -13.53
N GLY A 402 -16.40 -3.79 -13.56
CA GLY A 402 -17.48 -2.81 -13.71
C GLY A 402 -18.14 -2.82 -15.09
N HIS A 403 -17.42 -3.27 -16.12
CA HIS A 403 -18.00 -3.59 -17.43
C HIS A 403 -18.78 -4.93 -17.42
N GLY A 404 -18.75 -5.70 -16.33
CA GLY A 404 -19.48 -6.97 -16.19
C GLY A 404 -18.73 -8.21 -16.70
N TRP A 405 -17.43 -8.12 -16.97
CA TRP A 405 -16.63 -9.31 -17.26
C TRP A 405 -16.30 -10.10 -15.98
N ASN A 406 -16.17 -11.42 -16.13
CA ASN A 406 -16.01 -12.34 -15.02
C ASN A 406 -14.57 -12.46 -14.50
N MET A 407 -14.41 -13.27 -13.45
CA MET A 407 -13.11 -13.54 -12.82
C MET A 407 -12.03 -14.01 -13.79
N THR A 408 -12.35 -14.70 -14.89
CA THR A 408 -11.36 -15.16 -15.88
C THR A 408 -10.69 -13.98 -16.59
N ALA A 409 -11.47 -12.96 -16.99
CA ALA A 409 -10.93 -11.73 -17.57
C ALA A 409 -10.11 -10.94 -16.55
N LYS A 410 -10.61 -10.87 -15.31
CA LYS A 410 -9.94 -10.21 -14.18
C LYS A 410 -8.57 -10.83 -13.89
N THR A 411 -8.49 -12.16 -13.79
CA THR A 411 -7.25 -12.92 -13.60
C THR A 411 -6.30 -12.79 -14.79
N ALA A 412 -6.80 -12.72 -16.03
CA ALA A 412 -5.97 -12.46 -17.20
C ALA A 412 -5.28 -11.09 -17.13
N VAL A 413 -5.98 -10.06 -16.65
CA VAL A 413 -5.41 -8.72 -16.39
C VAL A 413 -4.44 -8.73 -15.20
N MET A 414 -4.77 -9.38 -14.08
CA MET A 414 -3.81 -9.53 -12.96
C MET A 414 -2.50 -10.17 -13.41
N ARG A 415 -2.58 -11.25 -14.19
CA ARG A 415 -1.41 -11.99 -14.71
C ARG A 415 -0.57 -11.17 -15.68
N ARG A 416 -1.19 -10.38 -16.57
CA ARG A 416 -0.46 -9.47 -17.47
C ARG A 416 0.13 -8.29 -16.71
N GLY A 417 -0.61 -7.71 -15.77
CA GLY A 417 -0.14 -6.64 -14.89
C GLY A 417 1.06 -7.04 -14.05
N MET A 418 1.08 -8.25 -13.48
CA MET A 418 2.27 -8.77 -12.79
C MET A 418 3.46 -8.99 -13.73
N GLN A 419 3.23 -9.48 -14.96
CA GLN A 419 4.30 -9.58 -15.97
C GLN A 419 4.87 -8.21 -16.36
N GLU A 420 4.02 -7.18 -16.45
CA GLU A 420 4.44 -5.79 -16.69
C GLU A 420 5.20 -5.22 -15.49
N THR A 421 4.75 -5.47 -14.25
CA THR A 421 5.48 -5.12 -13.02
C THR A 421 6.88 -5.73 -12.99
N ILE A 422 7.01 -7.04 -13.26
CA ILE A 422 8.30 -7.74 -13.29
C ILE A 422 9.17 -7.23 -14.46
N ARG A 423 8.58 -6.97 -15.63
CA ARG A 423 9.31 -6.39 -16.77
C ARG A 423 9.84 -5.00 -16.42
N PHE A 424 9.00 -4.14 -15.84
CA PHE A 424 9.36 -2.80 -15.40
C PHE A 424 10.55 -2.82 -14.45
N ALA A 425 10.48 -3.69 -13.43
CA ALA A 425 11.54 -3.87 -12.46
C ALA A 425 12.87 -4.30 -13.11
N ASN A 426 12.85 -5.28 -14.03
CA ASN A 426 14.06 -5.73 -14.74
C ASN A 426 14.61 -4.69 -15.72
N GLU A 427 13.74 -3.96 -16.43
CA GLU A 427 14.11 -3.01 -17.49
C GLU A 427 14.72 -1.72 -16.92
N PHE A 428 14.15 -1.21 -15.81
CA PHE A 428 14.55 0.08 -15.24
C PHE A 428 15.40 0.00 -13.97
N PHE A 429 15.49 -1.18 -13.34
CA PHE A 429 16.37 -1.44 -12.18
C PHE A 429 17.18 -2.75 -12.36
N PRO A 430 17.95 -2.88 -13.46
CA PRO A 430 18.66 -4.12 -13.79
C PRO A 430 19.64 -4.53 -12.68
N GLY A 431 19.61 -5.81 -12.31
CA GLY A 431 20.49 -6.41 -11.30
C GLY A 431 20.20 -6.04 -9.84
N GLN A 432 19.16 -5.24 -9.57
CA GLN A 432 18.80 -4.80 -8.21
C GLN A 432 17.62 -5.56 -7.59
N ILE A 433 17.01 -6.50 -8.34
CA ILE A 433 15.81 -7.25 -7.93
C ILE A 433 16.07 -8.74 -7.79
N GLU A 434 15.31 -9.38 -6.92
CA GLU A 434 15.22 -10.83 -6.76
C GLU A 434 13.85 -11.27 -7.30
N PRO A 435 13.78 -12.01 -8.42
CA PRO A 435 12.50 -12.44 -9.00
C PRO A 435 11.55 -13.12 -8.01
N ARG A 436 12.08 -13.87 -7.03
CA ARG A 436 11.29 -14.53 -5.98
C ARG A 436 10.43 -13.57 -5.16
N THR A 437 10.84 -12.31 -4.99
CA THR A 437 10.06 -11.27 -4.29
C THR A 437 8.69 -11.00 -4.92
N PHE A 438 8.46 -11.38 -6.17
CA PHE A 438 7.13 -11.23 -6.80
C PHE A 438 6.17 -12.40 -6.53
N TRP A 439 6.66 -13.57 -6.08
CA TRP A 439 5.81 -14.77 -5.89
C TRP A 439 5.95 -15.51 -4.56
N GLU A 440 7.05 -15.37 -3.83
CA GLU A 440 7.24 -15.94 -2.48
C GLU A 440 6.76 -14.96 -1.40
N GLU A 441 6.81 -13.65 -1.70
CA GLU A 441 6.59 -12.57 -0.73
C GLU A 441 5.20 -11.94 -0.81
N SER A 442 4.67 -11.52 0.35
CA SER A 442 3.38 -10.84 0.47
C SER A 442 3.30 -9.56 -0.38
N ALA A 443 4.42 -8.83 -0.51
CA ALA A 443 4.49 -7.62 -1.35
C ALA A 443 4.19 -7.85 -2.83
N GLY A 444 4.42 -9.07 -3.35
CA GLY A 444 4.18 -9.46 -4.73
C GLY A 444 2.74 -9.88 -5.00
N TRP A 445 2.54 -11.16 -5.32
CA TRP A 445 1.22 -11.71 -5.66
C TRP A 445 0.15 -11.55 -4.57
N GLY A 446 0.52 -11.57 -3.29
CA GLY A 446 -0.42 -11.39 -2.18
C GLY A 446 -1.10 -10.01 -2.23
N ASP A 447 -0.30 -8.95 -2.19
CA ASP A 447 -0.79 -7.57 -2.27
C ASP A 447 -1.48 -7.28 -3.61
N MET A 448 -1.00 -7.89 -4.70
CA MET A 448 -1.63 -7.82 -6.02
C MET A 448 -3.09 -8.34 -5.99
N ILE A 449 -3.31 -9.54 -5.42
CA ILE A 449 -4.63 -10.17 -5.36
C ILE A 449 -5.60 -9.34 -4.52
N VAL A 450 -5.22 -8.96 -3.29
CA VAL A 450 -6.07 -8.15 -2.39
C VAL A 450 -6.38 -6.79 -3.01
N SER A 451 -5.39 -6.14 -3.63
CA SER A 451 -5.58 -4.84 -4.30
C SER A 451 -6.61 -4.90 -5.41
N CYS A 452 -6.63 -6.00 -6.17
CA CYS A 452 -7.57 -6.19 -7.26
C CYS A 452 -8.93 -6.74 -6.81
N THR A 453 -9.15 -7.16 -5.56
CA THR A 453 -10.42 -7.76 -5.12
C THR A 453 -11.20 -6.96 -4.08
N SER A 454 -10.56 -6.15 -3.25
CA SER A 454 -11.24 -5.40 -2.17
C SER A 454 -10.78 -3.95 -2.00
N ALA A 455 -9.62 -3.55 -2.54
CA ALA A 455 -9.07 -2.23 -2.28
C ALA A 455 -9.76 -1.06 -3.02
N ARG A 456 -9.55 0.15 -2.50
CA ARG A 456 -10.13 1.42 -3.00
C ARG A 456 -9.93 1.65 -4.50
N ASN A 457 -8.74 1.35 -5.04
CA ASN A 457 -8.42 1.51 -6.47
C ASN A 457 -9.32 0.64 -7.37
N TRP A 458 -9.54 -0.63 -7.00
CA TRP A 458 -10.47 -1.53 -7.69
C TRP A 458 -11.94 -1.09 -7.49
N ARG A 459 -12.36 -0.74 -6.27
CA ARG A 459 -13.75 -0.33 -6.01
C ARG A 459 -14.14 0.92 -6.79
N CYS A 460 -13.32 1.97 -6.77
CA CYS A 460 -13.66 3.23 -7.43
C CYS A 460 -13.62 3.12 -8.96
N SER A 461 -12.70 2.34 -9.53
CA SER A 461 -12.67 2.09 -10.98
C SER A 461 -13.83 1.22 -11.46
N LYS A 462 -14.27 0.22 -10.67
CA LYS A 462 -15.51 -0.52 -10.91
C LYS A 462 -16.73 0.41 -10.93
N LEU A 463 -16.90 1.23 -9.89
CA LEU A 463 -18.00 2.19 -9.78
C LEU A 463 -17.97 3.25 -10.89
N ALA A 464 -16.80 3.64 -11.40
CA ALA A 464 -16.67 4.57 -12.52
C ALA A 464 -17.32 4.03 -13.80
N VAL A 465 -17.13 2.73 -14.10
CA VAL A 465 -17.78 2.08 -15.25
C VAL A 465 -19.27 1.86 -14.99
N GLU A 466 -19.64 1.33 -13.83
CA GLU A 466 -21.06 1.06 -13.48
C GLU A 466 -21.92 2.33 -13.48
N ARG A 467 -21.35 3.49 -13.13
CA ARG A 467 -22.03 4.79 -13.12
C ARG A 467 -21.83 5.59 -14.40
N ASN A 468 -20.95 5.15 -15.30
CA ASN A 468 -20.50 5.90 -16.47
C ASN A 468 -20.00 7.32 -16.12
N LEU A 469 -19.09 7.40 -15.14
CA LEU A 469 -18.47 8.64 -14.64
C LEU A 469 -16.93 8.55 -14.70
N PRO A 470 -16.20 9.68 -14.83
CA PRO A 470 -14.76 9.71 -14.64
C PRO A 470 -14.36 9.21 -13.24
N ILE A 471 -13.25 8.50 -13.13
CA ILE A 471 -12.79 7.94 -11.84
C ILE A 471 -12.46 9.04 -10.81
N GLU A 472 -12.06 10.23 -11.25
CA GLU A 472 -11.85 11.42 -10.42
C GLU A 472 -13.15 11.99 -9.82
N GLU A 473 -14.31 11.75 -10.41
CA GLU A 473 -15.60 12.13 -9.83
C GLU A 473 -16.05 11.10 -8.79
N VAL A 474 -15.76 9.82 -9.04
CA VAL A 474 -15.96 8.75 -8.07
C VAL A 474 -15.04 8.93 -6.85
N GLU A 475 -13.78 9.35 -7.04
CA GLU A 475 -12.85 9.70 -5.94
C GLU A 475 -13.50 10.69 -4.96
N LYS A 476 -14.04 11.79 -5.49
CA LYS A 476 -14.65 12.88 -4.70
C LYS A 476 -15.89 12.43 -3.92
N THR A 477 -16.65 11.46 -4.45
CA THR A 477 -17.94 11.03 -3.87
C THR A 477 -17.83 9.84 -2.94
N GLU A 478 -16.90 8.90 -3.17
CA GLU A 478 -16.83 7.64 -2.41
C GLU A 478 -15.81 7.63 -1.26
N LEU A 479 -14.81 8.53 -1.27
CA LEU A 479 -13.63 8.40 -0.41
C LEU A 479 -13.51 9.43 0.72
N ASN A 480 -14.52 10.28 0.92
CA ASN A 480 -14.58 11.24 2.03
C ASN A 480 -13.29 12.08 2.20
N GLY A 481 -12.70 12.51 1.08
CA GLY A 481 -11.45 13.30 1.04
C GLY A 481 -10.15 12.49 0.96
N GLN A 482 -10.18 11.16 0.99
CA GLN A 482 -8.99 10.33 0.73
C GLN A 482 -8.68 10.23 -0.77
N LYS A 483 -7.39 10.09 -1.11
CA LYS A 483 -6.89 10.07 -2.50
C LYS A 483 -6.65 8.67 -3.06
N LEU A 484 -6.94 8.48 -4.35
CA LEU A 484 -6.63 7.29 -5.14
C LEU A 484 -5.20 7.36 -5.68
N GLN A 485 -4.26 6.79 -4.93
CA GLN A 485 -2.84 6.71 -5.33
C GLN A 485 -2.62 6.03 -6.69
N GLY A 486 -3.55 5.16 -7.14
CA GLY A 486 -3.45 4.52 -8.45
C GLY A 486 -3.56 5.48 -9.63
N ILE A 487 -4.28 6.60 -9.50
CA ILE A 487 -4.43 7.59 -10.58
C ILE A 487 -3.10 8.35 -10.79
N SER A 488 -2.47 8.85 -9.72
CA SER A 488 -1.16 9.50 -9.82
C SER A 488 -0.07 8.53 -10.27
N THR A 489 0.00 7.34 -9.67
CA THR A 489 0.96 6.29 -10.08
C THR A 489 0.82 5.96 -11.58
N THR A 490 -0.41 5.89 -12.10
CA THR A 490 -0.66 5.65 -13.53
C THR A 490 -0.11 6.79 -14.39
N ARG A 491 -0.38 8.06 -14.04
CA ARG A 491 0.10 9.22 -14.80
C ARG A 491 1.62 9.32 -14.80
N GLU A 492 2.25 9.12 -13.64
CA GLU A 492 3.71 9.12 -13.48
C GLU A 492 4.36 8.02 -14.32
N VAL A 493 3.92 6.77 -14.14
CA VAL A 493 4.49 5.62 -14.86
C VAL A 493 4.26 5.73 -16.36
N SER A 494 3.06 6.15 -16.80
CA SER A 494 2.77 6.32 -18.23
C SER A 494 3.65 7.41 -18.84
N SER A 495 3.77 8.58 -18.18
CA SER A 495 4.65 9.66 -18.62
C SER A 495 6.11 9.22 -18.78
N PHE A 496 6.64 8.49 -17.79
CA PHE A 496 7.98 7.88 -17.85
C PHE A 496 8.12 6.91 -19.03
N LEU A 497 7.13 6.04 -19.25
CA LEU A 497 7.13 5.08 -20.36
C LEU A 497 7.08 5.77 -21.73
N ARG A 498 6.38 6.91 -21.88
CA ARG A 498 6.42 7.73 -23.10
C ARG A 498 7.82 8.29 -23.33
N ALA A 499 8.42 8.89 -22.28
CA ALA A 499 9.75 9.48 -22.35
C ALA A 499 10.85 8.46 -22.71
N LYS A 500 10.67 7.17 -22.34
CA LYS A 500 11.57 6.08 -22.70
C LYS A 500 11.20 5.31 -23.98
N GLY A 501 10.17 5.73 -24.73
CA GLY A 501 9.71 5.01 -25.93
C GLY A 501 9.32 3.56 -25.64
N ALA A 502 8.70 3.34 -24.48
CA ALA A 502 8.46 2.02 -23.90
C ALA A 502 6.98 1.61 -23.90
N GLU A 503 6.05 2.52 -24.23
CA GLU A 503 4.59 2.35 -24.11
C GLU A 503 4.06 1.00 -24.62
N GLU A 504 4.50 0.54 -25.81
CA GLU A 504 4.07 -0.73 -26.42
C GLU A 504 4.42 -1.99 -25.60
N ARG A 505 5.45 -1.92 -24.73
CA ARG A 505 5.86 -3.04 -23.86
C ARG A 505 5.00 -3.19 -22.61
N TYR A 506 4.15 -2.20 -22.30
CA TYR A 506 3.34 -2.09 -21.08
C TYR A 506 1.85 -1.81 -21.38
N PRO A 507 1.18 -2.70 -22.14
CA PRO A 507 -0.19 -2.45 -22.59
C PRO A 507 -1.23 -2.38 -21.46
N VAL A 508 -1.08 -3.08 -20.34
CA VAL A 508 -2.01 -2.93 -19.18
C VAL A 508 -1.83 -1.55 -18.55
N PHE A 509 -0.60 -1.10 -18.32
CA PHE A 509 -0.38 0.21 -17.70
C PHE A 509 -0.89 1.35 -18.59
N MET A 510 -0.56 1.31 -19.89
CA MET A 510 -1.04 2.31 -20.85
C MET A 510 -2.56 2.22 -21.09
N ALA A 511 -3.19 1.04 -20.97
CA ALA A 511 -4.64 0.93 -21.07
C ALA A 511 -5.36 1.76 -20.00
N VAL A 512 -4.87 1.70 -18.75
CA VAL A 512 -5.49 2.40 -17.62
C VAL A 512 -5.43 3.91 -17.83
N GLU A 513 -4.28 4.43 -18.23
CA GLU A 513 -4.11 5.86 -18.49
C GLU A 513 -5.01 6.36 -19.63
N ARG A 514 -5.07 5.61 -20.74
CA ARG A 514 -5.91 5.94 -21.90
C ARG A 514 -7.41 5.86 -21.59
N ILE A 515 -7.84 4.99 -20.67
CA ILE A 515 -9.23 4.96 -20.17
C ILE A 515 -9.51 6.15 -19.25
N ILE A 516 -8.58 6.52 -18.36
CA ILE A 516 -8.69 7.73 -17.52
C ILE A 516 -8.82 8.99 -18.40
N ASN A 517 -8.04 9.09 -19.47
CA ASN A 517 -8.08 10.18 -20.44
C ASN A 517 -9.27 10.10 -21.42
N GLN A 518 -10.09 9.04 -21.37
CA GLN A 518 -11.22 8.78 -22.28
C GLN A 518 -10.83 8.60 -23.76
N GLU A 519 -9.57 8.24 -24.03
CA GLU A 519 -9.03 7.98 -25.38
C GLU A 519 -9.47 6.64 -25.96
N ILE A 520 -9.71 5.64 -25.09
CA ILE A 520 -10.22 4.31 -25.43
C ILE A 520 -11.30 3.89 -24.45
N LYS A 521 -12.10 2.90 -24.83
CA LYS A 521 -13.10 2.30 -23.94
C LYS A 521 -12.63 1.00 -23.29
N VAL A 522 -13.32 0.59 -22.22
CA VAL A 522 -13.00 -0.63 -21.46
C VAL A 522 -13.09 -1.90 -22.32
N GLU A 523 -13.99 -1.92 -23.31
CA GLU A 523 -14.15 -3.06 -24.24
C GLU A 523 -12.88 -3.30 -25.09
N GLU A 524 -11.96 -2.35 -25.12
CA GLU A 524 -10.77 -2.38 -25.97
C GLU A 524 -9.54 -2.96 -25.26
N ILE A 525 -9.59 -3.14 -23.93
CA ILE A 525 -8.52 -3.77 -23.14
C ILE A 525 -8.01 -5.09 -23.78
N PRO A 526 -8.86 -6.03 -24.23
CA PRO A 526 -8.40 -7.29 -24.85
C PRO A 526 -7.72 -7.11 -26.21
N LYS A 527 -7.93 -5.98 -26.90
CA LYS A 527 -7.28 -5.68 -28.19
C LYS A 527 -5.82 -5.29 -28.00
N LEU A 528 -5.46 -4.70 -26.86
CA LEU A 528 -4.11 -4.26 -26.50
C LEU A 528 -3.16 -5.43 -26.17
N PHE A 529 -3.64 -6.66 -26.27
CA PHE A 529 -2.95 -7.89 -25.85
C PHE A 529 -2.63 -8.85 -27.02
N LYS A 530 -2.84 -8.39 -28.26
CA LYS A 530 -2.71 -9.17 -29.50
C LYS A 530 -1.39 -8.92 -30.20
#